data_AF-A0A8H7FX85-F1
#
_entry.id   AF-A0A8H7FX85-F1
#
_cell.length_a   1.000
_cell.length_b   1.000
_cell.length_c   1.000
_cell.angle_alpha   90.00
_cell.angle_beta   90.00
_cell.angle_gamma   90.00
#
_symmetry.space_group_name_H-M   'P 1'
#
loop_
_entity.id
_entity.type
_entity.pdbx_description
1 polymer ?
#
loop_
_entity_poly.entity_id
_entity_poly.type
_entity_poly.pdbx_seq_one_letter_code
_entity_poly.pdbx_strand_id
1 'polypeptide(L)'
;MHRRRRISTVVLSWRICNFRQLLPSLEKKRSEQRLNSRTTETSRTYRESNLCEYLQMLIEHGKPPRVLTENRRPLGYIDVASLKSKWEAGQANPDDKVSQYMVKFQRRASQPYSVITPDTPLAELESFLRENIFALITDYDRKFVLGVATSHDLENFVSRRGF
;
A
#
# COMPACT_ATOMS: atom_id res chain seq x y z
N MET A 1 -35.72 -16.96 29.97
CA MET A 1 -34.50 -17.79 29.99
C MET A 1 -34.00 -17.94 28.55
N HIS A 2 -32.71 -17.63 28.31
CA HIS A 2 -31.90 -17.71 27.07
C HIS A 2 -31.28 -16.38 26.62
N ARG A 3 -30.05 -16.20 27.09
CA ARG A 3 -29.12 -15.07 26.87
C ARG A 3 -28.68 -14.99 25.40
N ARG A 4 -28.85 -13.83 24.76
CA ARG A 4 -28.11 -13.47 23.54
C ARG A 4 -26.68 -13.05 23.94
N ARG A 5 -25.68 -13.83 23.55
CA ARG A 5 -24.26 -13.45 23.68
C ARG A 5 -23.93 -12.43 22.59
N ARG A 6 -23.63 -11.18 22.99
CA ARG A 6 -22.96 -10.20 22.12
C ARG A 6 -21.56 -10.72 21.82
N ILE A 7 -21.21 -10.85 20.55
CA ILE A 7 -19.83 -11.10 20.13
C ILE A 7 -19.09 -9.77 20.27
N SER A 8 -18.03 -9.81 21.08
CA SER A 8 -17.18 -8.70 21.48
C SER A 8 -16.60 -7.91 20.30
N THR A 9 -16.87 -6.62 20.29
CA THR A 9 -16.25 -5.55 19.49
C THR A 9 -14.78 -5.29 19.86
N VAL A 10 -13.98 -6.33 20.11
CA VAL A 10 -12.62 -6.18 20.69
C VAL A 10 -11.49 -6.60 19.74
N VAL A 11 -11.78 -7.30 18.64
CA VAL A 11 -10.71 -7.82 17.76
C VAL A 11 -10.30 -6.85 16.62
N LEU A 12 -11.12 -5.84 16.31
CA LEU A 12 -10.80 -4.82 15.30
C LEU A 12 -10.07 -3.58 15.87
N SER A 13 -9.83 -3.52 17.18
CA SER A 13 -9.14 -2.39 17.82
C SER A 13 -7.62 -2.51 17.87
N TRP A 14 -7.04 -3.69 17.60
CA TRP A 14 -5.60 -3.92 17.82
C TRP A 14 -4.69 -3.67 16.61
N ARG A 15 -5.21 -3.58 15.38
CA ARG A 15 -4.38 -3.26 14.19
C ARG A 15 -4.23 -1.77 13.89
N ILE A 16 -4.99 -0.90 14.56
CA ILE A 16 -4.91 0.56 14.43
C ILE A 16 -4.14 1.19 15.62
N CYS A 17 -4.09 0.51 16.77
CA CYS A 17 -3.49 1.06 18.00
C CYS A 17 -1.97 1.34 17.90
N ASN A 18 -1.20 0.58 17.11
CA ASN A 18 0.25 0.80 17.06
C ASN A 18 0.69 1.92 16.09
N PHE A 19 -0.18 2.41 15.21
CA PHE A 19 0.09 3.61 14.41
C PHE A 19 -0.46 4.88 15.08
N ARG A 20 -1.43 4.73 15.98
CA ARG A 20 -2.01 5.82 16.77
C ARG A 20 -1.00 6.45 17.76
N GLN A 21 0.09 5.76 18.09
CA GLN A 21 1.21 6.32 18.86
C GLN A 21 2.07 7.31 18.04
N LEU A 22 1.89 7.39 16.71
CA LEU A 22 2.57 8.34 15.83
C LEU A 22 1.86 9.71 15.74
N LEU A 23 0.65 9.82 16.29
CA LEU A 23 -0.15 11.04 16.28
C LEU A 23 0.53 12.25 16.94
N PRO A 24 1.22 12.16 18.10
CA PRO A 24 1.70 13.37 18.77
C PRO A 24 2.77 14.14 17.97
N SER A 25 3.68 13.42 17.28
CA SER A 25 4.72 14.05 16.45
C SER A 25 4.20 14.54 15.10
N LEU A 26 3.19 13.87 14.54
CA LEU A 26 2.58 14.25 13.26
C LEU A 26 1.59 15.42 13.43
N GLU A 27 0.85 15.48 14.54
CA GLU A 27 -0.05 16.60 14.86
C GLU A 27 0.71 17.91 15.10
N LYS A 28 1.91 17.86 15.70
CA LYS A 28 2.75 19.05 15.89
C LYS A 28 3.27 19.63 14.56
N LYS A 29 3.52 18.79 13.56
CA LYS A 29 3.89 19.21 12.20
C LYS A 29 2.69 19.64 11.35
N ARG A 30 1.47 19.15 11.67
CA ARG A 30 0.20 19.54 11.03
C ARG A 30 -0.10 21.03 11.18
N SER A 31 0.27 21.65 12.29
CA SER A 31 0.07 23.10 12.52
C SER A 31 0.98 23.98 11.67
N GLU A 32 2.19 23.51 11.30
CA GLU A 32 3.13 24.27 10.48
C GLU A 32 2.87 24.10 8.98
N GLN A 33 2.39 22.92 8.54
CA GLN A 33 2.14 22.65 7.11
C GLN A 33 0.81 23.21 6.60
N ARG A 34 -0.13 23.57 7.49
CA ARG A 34 -1.48 24.06 7.11
C ARG A 34 -1.48 25.41 6.40
N LEU A 35 -0.35 26.13 6.37
CA LEU A 35 -0.25 27.42 5.68
C LEU A 35 0.15 27.30 4.19
N ASN A 36 0.65 26.14 3.73
CA ASN A 36 1.32 26.06 2.41
C ASN A 36 0.69 25.12 1.37
N SER A 37 -0.44 24.46 1.63
CA SER A 37 -1.00 23.45 0.70
C SER A 37 -2.35 23.87 0.09
N ARG A 38 -2.31 24.85 -0.82
CA ARG A 38 -3.25 24.91 -1.96
C ARG A 38 -2.45 24.54 -3.21
N THR A 39 -2.45 23.28 -3.62
CA THR A 39 -2.00 22.89 -4.96
C THR A 39 -2.56 21.53 -5.36
N THR A 40 -3.68 21.60 -6.08
CA THR A 40 -4.12 20.74 -7.20
C THR A 40 -4.00 19.22 -7.03
N GLU A 41 -5.13 18.64 -6.62
CA GLU A 41 -5.53 17.25 -6.83
C GLU A 41 -5.68 16.92 -8.33
N THR A 42 -4.58 16.71 -9.06
CA THR A 42 -4.61 15.88 -10.27
C THR A 42 -3.19 15.43 -10.58
N SER A 43 -2.90 14.14 -10.44
CA SER A 43 -1.63 13.54 -10.93
C SER A 43 -0.35 13.90 -10.15
N ARG A 44 -0.37 14.05 -8.82
CA ARG A 44 0.90 14.08 -8.06
C ARG A 44 1.56 12.70 -8.08
N THR A 45 2.66 12.60 -8.79
CA THR A 45 3.61 11.50 -8.64
C THR A 45 4.16 11.52 -7.21
N TYR A 46 3.65 10.65 -6.34
CA TYR A 46 4.00 10.55 -4.91
C TYR A 46 5.48 10.26 -4.60
N ARG A 47 6.30 10.08 -5.64
CA ARG A 47 7.74 9.86 -5.54
C ARG A 47 8.46 10.99 -4.77
N GLU A 48 8.03 12.23 -5.00
CA GLU A 48 8.66 13.43 -4.43
C GLU A 48 7.93 13.97 -3.18
N SER A 49 6.79 13.37 -2.82
CA SER A 49 6.10 13.69 -1.57
C SER A 49 6.92 13.27 -0.35
N ASN A 50 6.70 13.96 0.75
CA ASN A 50 7.32 13.62 2.02
C ASN A 50 6.65 12.38 2.63
N LEU A 51 7.40 11.66 3.48
CA LEU A 51 6.88 10.49 4.20
C LEU A 51 5.68 10.85 5.07
N CYS A 52 5.67 12.05 5.65
CA CYS A 52 4.57 12.52 6.49
C CYS A 52 3.21 12.54 5.75
N GLU A 53 3.13 13.14 4.57
CA GLU A 53 1.93 13.23 3.73
C GLU A 53 1.50 11.82 3.26
N TYR A 54 2.46 10.98 2.89
CA TYR A 54 2.20 9.60 2.47
C TYR A 54 1.59 8.75 3.60
N LEU A 55 2.16 8.84 4.81
CA LEU A 55 1.67 8.11 5.98
C LEU A 55 0.31 8.64 6.45
N GLN A 56 0.09 9.96 6.41
CA GLN A 56 -1.20 10.58 6.73
C GLN A 56 -2.31 10.01 5.84
N MET A 57 -2.09 9.95 4.53
CA MET A 57 -3.04 9.36 3.58
C MET A 57 -3.30 7.87 3.84
N LEU A 58 -2.25 7.12 4.18
CA LEU A 58 -2.38 5.70 4.52
C LEU A 58 -3.33 5.47 5.70
N ILE A 59 -3.22 6.31 6.73
CA ILE A 59 -4.09 6.26 7.91
C ILE A 59 -5.51 6.70 7.57
N GLU A 60 -5.66 7.80 6.83
CA GLU A 60 -6.97 8.42 6.55
C GLU A 60 -7.82 7.61 5.56
N HIS A 61 -7.19 7.04 4.53
CA HIS A 61 -7.91 6.34 3.46
C HIS A 61 -7.76 4.82 3.50
N GLY A 62 -6.87 4.29 4.36
CA GLY A 62 -6.64 2.85 4.50
C GLY A 62 -6.04 2.18 3.27
N LYS A 63 -5.57 2.95 2.27
CA LYS A 63 -4.97 2.43 1.03
C LYS A 63 -3.74 3.25 0.65
N PRO A 64 -2.57 2.62 0.40
CA PRO A 64 -1.40 3.35 -0.06
C PRO A 64 -1.66 3.96 -1.44
N PRO A 65 -1.31 5.24 -1.66
CA PRO A 65 -1.29 5.77 -3.00
C PRO A 65 -0.23 5.03 -3.84
N ARG A 66 -0.59 4.72 -5.09
CA ARG A 66 0.33 4.05 -6.02
C ARG A 66 1.43 5.04 -6.42
N VAL A 67 2.70 4.63 -6.28
CA VAL A 67 3.82 5.45 -6.76
C VAL A 67 3.99 5.22 -8.27
N LEU A 68 3.42 6.15 -9.06
CA LEU A 68 3.40 6.08 -10.52
C LEU A 68 4.37 7.10 -11.13
N THR A 69 4.90 6.79 -12.32
CA THR A 69 5.52 7.80 -13.20
C THR A 69 4.46 8.77 -13.73
N GLU A 70 4.90 9.88 -14.34
CA GLU A 70 4.06 10.77 -15.16
C GLU A 70 3.22 9.99 -16.19
N ASN A 71 3.79 8.97 -16.82
CA ASN A 71 3.11 8.09 -17.78
C ASN A 71 2.22 7.02 -17.14
N ARG A 72 1.82 7.18 -15.87
CA ARG A 72 1.01 6.23 -15.07
C ARG A 72 1.57 4.81 -14.94
N ARG A 73 2.85 4.60 -15.29
CA ARG A 73 3.52 3.31 -15.11
C ARG A 73 3.99 3.15 -13.66
N PRO A 74 3.84 1.96 -13.04
CA PRO A 74 4.27 1.74 -11.68
C PRO A 74 5.79 1.80 -11.56
N LEU A 75 6.31 2.62 -10.63
CA LEU A 75 7.76 2.76 -10.38
C LEU A 75 8.27 1.74 -9.36
N GLY A 76 7.44 1.44 -8.38
CA GLY A 76 7.79 0.63 -7.24
C GLY A 76 6.64 0.59 -6.24
N TYR A 77 6.95 0.08 -5.07
CA TYR A 77 6.04 0.02 -3.93
C TYR A 77 6.78 0.38 -2.65
N ILE A 78 6.03 0.75 -1.61
CA ILE A 78 6.58 0.91 -0.27
C ILE A 78 6.13 -0.29 0.54
N ASP A 79 7.09 -0.99 1.12
CA ASP A 79 6.78 -1.96 2.17
C ASP A 79 6.56 -1.21 3.49
N VAL A 80 5.30 -1.13 3.90
CA VAL A 80 4.88 -0.44 5.12
C VAL A 80 5.47 -1.12 6.37
N ALA A 81 5.67 -2.44 6.36
CA ALA A 81 6.26 -3.14 7.50
C ALA A 81 7.72 -2.72 7.68
N SER A 82 8.52 -2.80 6.61
CA SER A 82 9.91 -2.33 6.61
C SER A 82 10.03 -0.84 6.96
N LEU A 83 9.14 0.00 6.43
CA LEU A 83 9.12 1.44 6.76
C LEU A 83 8.83 1.68 8.25
N LYS A 84 7.88 0.94 8.83
CA LYS A 84 7.55 1.03 10.27
C LYS A 84 8.73 0.63 11.14
N SER A 85 9.43 -0.46 10.81
CA SER A 85 10.61 -0.89 11.55
C SER A 85 11.74 0.15 11.49
N LYS A 86 11.98 0.77 10.33
CA LYS A 86 12.97 1.85 10.20
C LYS A 86 12.58 3.09 11.01
N TRP A 87 11.30 3.42 11.02
CA TRP A 87 10.78 4.53 11.82
C TRP A 87 10.97 4.31 13.32
N GLU A 88 10.60 3.13 13.82
CA GLU A 88 10.77 2.76 15.23
C GLU A 88 12.24 2.74 15.65
N ALA A 89 13.15 2.39 14.73
CA ALA A 89 14.59 2.47 14.95
C ALA A 89 15.18 3.89 14.86
N GLY A 90 14.36 4.92 14.61
CA GLY A 90 14.80 6.32 14.43
C GLY A 90 15.57 6.57 13.14
N GLN A 91 15.49 5.65 12.18
CA GLN A 91 16.21 5.70 10.90
C GLN A 91 15.36 6.27 9.75
N ALA A 92 14.14 6.72 10.03
CA ALA A 92 13.28 7.39 9.06
C ALA A 92 12.82 8.75 9.56
N ASN A 93 13.00 9.80 8.75
CA ASN A 93 12.56 11.15 9.07
C ASN A 93 11.25 11.47 8.32
N PRO A 94 10.25 12.07 8.99
CA PRO A 94 9.01 12.50 8.32
C PRO A 94 9.20 13.43 7.11
N ASP A 95 10.29 14.18 7.06
CA ASP A 95 10.60 15.10 5.95
C ASP A 95 11.32 14.41 4.78
N ASP A 96 11.71 13.15 4.96
CA ASP A 96 12.36 12.40 3.89
C ASP A 96 11.39 12.15 2.74
N LYS A 97 11.97 12.03 1.54
CA LYS A 97 11.20 11.70 0.34
C LYS A 97 10.78 10.23 0.35
N VAL A 98 9.54 9.98 -0.06
CA VAL A 98 9.00 8.63 -0.31
C VAL A 98 9.93 7.78 -1.18
N SER A 99 10.54 8.38 -2.19
CA SER A 99 11.47 7.69 -3.10
C SER A 99 12.69 7.05 -2.43
N GLN A 100 13.09 7.49 -1.23
CA GLN A 100 14.20 6.91 -0.48
C GLN A 100 13.85 5.54 0.14
N TYR A 101 12.57 5.31 0.43
CA TYR A 101 12.08 4.10 1.09
C TYR A 101 11.34 3.15 0.14
N MET A 102 11.21 3.54 -1.13
CA MET A 102 10.53 2.77 -2.16
C MET A 102 11.40 1.61 -2.66
N VAL A 103 10.82 0.41 -2.71
CA VAL A 103 11.37 -0.73 -3.44
C VAL A 103 11.02 -0.55 -4.92
N LYS A 104 12.05 -0.38 -5.76
CA LYS A 104 11.88 -0.18 -7.20
C LYS A 104 11.68 -1.52 -7.90
N PHE A 105 10.76 -1.55 -8.86
CA PHE A 105 10.66 -2.71 -9.75
C PHE A 105 11.92 -2.83 -10.60
N GLN A 106 12.46 -4.05 -10.68
CA GLN A 106 13.60 -4.33 -11.54
C GLN A 106 13.12 -4.32 -13.00
N ARG A 107 13.68 -3.43 -13.82
CA ARG A 107 13.32 -3.27 -15.23
C ARG A 107 14.46 -3.72 -16.15
N ARG A 108 15.02 -4.89 -15.85
CA ARG A 108 16.14 -5.45 -16.63
C ARG A 108 15.59 -6.42 -17.67
N ALA A 109 16.20 -6.48 -18.84
CA ALA A 109 15.83 -7.46 -19.88
C ALA A 109 15.99 -8.90 -19.38
N SER A 110 16.90 -9.15 -18.44
CA SER A 110 17.16 -10.46 -17.83
C SER A 110 16.11 -10.91 -16.80
N GLN A 111 15.26 -10.00 -16.33
CA GLN A 111 14.14 -10.31 -15.43
C GLN A 111 12.88 -9.67 -16.02
N PRO A 112 12.29 -10.30 -17.05
CA PRO A 112 11.11 -9.77 -17.70
C PRO A 112 9.95 -9.71 -16.71
N TYR A 113 9.16 -8.66 -16.87
CA TYR A 113 7.94 -8.47 -16.09
C TYR A 113 6.87 -9.48 -16.52
N SER A 114 6.35 -10.26 -15.58
CA SER A 114 5.21 -11.16 -15.82
C SER A 114 3.92 -10.36 -15.93
N VAL A 115 3.19 -10.56 -17.03
CA VAL A 115 1.91 -9.88 -17.26
C VAL A 115 0.80 -10.68 -16.62
N ILE A 116 0.15 -10.10 -15.62
CA ILE A 116 -1.06 -10.64 -15.01
C ILE A 116 -2.22 -9.73 -15.41
N THR A 117 -3.22 -10.30 -16.06
CA THR A 117 -4.44 -9.61 -16.51
C THR A 117 -5.67 -10.15 -15.76
N PRO A 118 -6.84 -9.50 -15.84
CA PRO A 118 -8.07 -10.05 -15.29
C PRO A 118 -8.46 -11.43 -15.83
N ASP A 119 -7.96 -11.80 -17.02
CA ASP A 119 -8.23 -13.08 -17.67
C ASP A 119 -7.19 -14.16 -17.33
N THR A 120 -6.16 -13.83 -16.54
CA THR A 120 -5.19 -14.81 -16.04
C THR A 120 -5.88 -15.86 -15.14
N PRO A 121 -5.74 -17.17 -15.43
CA PRO A 121 -6.34 -18.20 -14.60
C PRO A 121 -5.90 -18.13 -13.13
N LEU A 122 -6.81 -18.45 -12.21
CA LEU A 122 -6.51 -18.41 -10.77
C LEU A 122 -5.34 -19.32 -10.38
N ALA A 123 -5.20 -20.49 -11.00
CA ALA A 123 -4.10 -21.41 -10.72
C ALA A 123 -2.73 -20.85 -11.13
N GLU A 124 -2.69 -20.10 -12.24
CA GLU A 124 -1.47 -19.42 -12.70
C GLU A 124 -1.13 -18.25 -11.76
N LEU A 125 -2.14 -17.45 -11.39
CA LEU A 125 -1.98 -16.38 -10.42
C LEU A 125 -1.51 -16.90 -9.05
N GLU A 126 -2.06 -18.01 -8.57
CA GLU A 126 -1.63 -18.65 -7.33
C GLU A 126 -0.18 -19.10 -7.42
N SER A 127 0.22 -19.76 -8.51
CA SER A 127 1.59 -20.21 -8.73
C SER A 127 2.56 -19.04 -8.75
N PHE A 128 2.19 -17.94 -9.42
CA PHE A 128 2.96 -16.70 -9.43
C PHE A 128 3.15 -16.12 -8.02
N LEU A 129 2.09 -16.13 -7.20
CA LEU A 129 2.08 -15.59 -5.84
C LEU A 129 2.82 -16.46 -4.80
N ARG A 130 3.25 -17.69 -5.16
CA ARG A 130 4.13 -18.49 -4.30
C ARG A 130 5.55 -17.94 -4.24
N GLU A 131 5.99 -17.32 -5.33
CA GLU A 131 7.34 -16.73 -5.44
C GLU A 131 7.34 -15.21 -5.27
N ASN A 132 6.16 -14.58 -5.35
CA ASN A 132 6.01 -13.12 -5.34
C ASN A 132 5.02 -12.70 -4.24
N ILE A 133 5.37 -11.66 -3.49
CA ILE A 133 4.54 -11.13 -2.39
C ILE A 133 3.20 -10.53 -2.86
N PHE A 134 3.12 -10.09 -4.12
CA PHE A 134 1.89 -9.60 -4.74
C PHE A 134 2.02 -9.61 -6.27
N ALA A 135 0.89 -9.50 -6.96
CA ALA A 135 0.78 -9.32 -8.40
C ALA A 135 0.13 -7.97 -8.72
N LEU A 136 0.67 -7.26 -9.70
CA LEU A 136 -0.02 -6.11 -10.29
C LEU A 136 -0.90 -6.61 -11.43
N ILE A 137 -2.21 -6.36 -11.31
CA ILE A 137 -3.15 -6.69 -12.38
C ILE A 137 -3.16 -5.53 -13.37
N THR A 138 -2.77 -5.79 -14.62
CA THR A 138 -2.70 -4.78 -15.68
C THR A 138 -3.66 -5.09 -16.82
N ASP A 139 -3.84 -4.13 -17.72
CA ASP A 139 -4.35 -4.40 -19.05
C ASP A 139 -3.32 -5.20 -19.89
N TYR A 140 -3.78 -5.70 -21.04
CA TYR A 140 -2.94 -6.46 -21.98
C TYR A 140 -1.72 -5.69 -22.49
N ASP A 141 -1.87 -4.38 -22.72
CA ASP A 141 -0.76 -3.52 -23.19
C ASP A 141 0.19 -3.10 -22.07
N ARG A 142 -0.11 -3.44 -20.80
CA ARG A 142 0.63 -3.03 -19.60
C ARG A 142 0.67 -1.50 -19.43
N LYS A 143 -0.31 -0.78 -19.98
CA LYS A 143 -0.43 0.68 -19.89
C LYS A 143 -0.99 1.12 -18.55
N PHE A 144 -1.91 0.35 -17.99
CA PHE A 144 -2.68 0.70 -16.80
C PHE A 144 -2.66 -0.43 -15.78
N VAL A 145 -2.45 -0.07 -14.52
CA VAL A 145 -2.63 -1.00 -13.40
C VAL A 145 -4.07 -0.92 -12.93
N LEU A 146 -4.80 -2.01 -13.11
CA LEU A 146 -6.21 -2.16 -12.74
C LEU A 146 -6.34 -2.51 -11.25
N GLY A 147 -5.41 -3.31 -10.73
CA GLY A 147 -5.54 -3.90 -9.39
C GLY A 147 -4.20 -4.31 -8.78
N VAL A 148 -4.27 -4.80 -7.55
CA VAL A 148 -3.20 -5.55 -6.89
C VAL A 148 -3.85 -6.81 -6.33
N ALA A 149 -3.22 -7.95 -6.51
CA ALA A 149 -3.66 -9.21 -5.92
C ALA A 149 -2.56 -9.76 -5.00
N THR A 150 -2.96 -10.28 -3.85
CA THR A 150 -2.10 -10.94 -2.87
C THR A 150 -2.55 -12.37 -2.64
N SER A 151 -1.69 -13.21 -2.04
CA SER A 151 -2.07 -14.56 -1.62
C SER A 151 -3.29 -14.54 -0.68
N HIS A 152 -3.36 -13.55 0.20
CA HIS A 152 -4.50 -13.37 1.10
C HIS A 152 -5.81 -13.04 0.35
N ASP A 153 -5.75 -12.34 -0.78
CA ASP A 153 -6.94 -12.08 -1.60
C ASP A 153 -7.46 -13.39 -2.22
N LEU A 154 -6.57 -14.31 -2.61
CA LEU A 154 -6.96 -15.64 -3.10
C LEU A 154 -7.61 -16.49 -2.00
N GLU A 155 -7.04 -16.50 -0.78
CA GLU A 155 -7.64 -17.19 0.38
C GLU A 155 -9.06 -16.66 0.67
N ASN A 156 -9.21 -15.33 0.67
CA ASN A 156 -10.50 -14.67 0.85
C ASN A 156 -11.48 -14.98 -0.28
N PHE A 157 -11.00 -15.11 -1.51
CA PHE A 157 -11.81 -15.47 -2.66
C PHE A 157 -12.36 -16.89 -2.54
N VAL A 158 -11.51 -17.87 -2.18
CA VAL A 158 -11.90 -19.27 -2.00
C VAL A 158 -12.89 -19.41 -0.84
N SER A 159 -12.58 -18.82 0.32
CA SER A 159 -13.44 -18.88 1.51
C SER A 159 -14.83 -18.26 1.32
N ARG A 160 -14.96 -17.23 0.47
CA ARG A 160 -16.26 -16.60 0.16
C ARG A 160 -17.07 -17.34 -0.88
N ARG A 161 -16.43 -18.03 -1.81
CA ARG A 161 -17.12 -18.74 -2.89
C ARG A 161 -17.45 -20.19 -2.56
N GLY A 162 -16.89 -20.74 -1.48
CA GLY A 162 -17.26 -22.05 -0.95
C GLY A 162 -17.07 -23.15 -1.97
N PHE A 163 -15.85 -23.68 -2.04
CA PHE A 163 -15.63 -25.02 -2.55
C PHE A 163 -15.56 -26.00 -1.38
#